data_AF-A0A522BR26-F1
#
_entry.id   AF-A0A522BR26-F1
#
_cell.length_a   1.000
_cell.length_b   1.000
_cell.length_c   1.000
_cell.angle_alpha   90.00
_cell.angle_beta   90.00
_cell.angle_gamma   90.00
#
_symmetry.space_group_name_H-M   'P 1'
#
loop_
_entity.id
_entity.type
_entity.pdbx_description
1 polymer ?
#
loop_
_entity_poly.entity_id
_entity_poly.type
_entity_poly.pdbx_seq_one_letter_code
_entity_poly.pdbx_strand_id
1 'polypeptide(L)'
;PVCDGDKVTGMVTDRDIVVKVLAAGKDPASTKVIDLVQGEVVTIGADDSIEEAARTMAEHQVRRLPVIDGTKLVGMLAQADLARSGDDRATGNTVQAISE
;
A
#
# COMPACT_ATOMS: atom_id res chain seq x y z
N PRO A 1 -2.96 -6.03 -0.91
CA PRO A 1 -4.38 -5.61 -0.99
C PRO A 1 -5.26 -6.82 -0.67
N VAL A 2 -6.41 -6.56 -0.06
CA VAL A 2 -7.51 -7.52 0.10
C VAL A 2 -8.53 -7.15 -0.96
N CYS A 3 -9.03 -8.15 -1.68
CA CYS A 3 -9.86 -7.95 -2.86
C CYS A 3 -11.10 -8.83 -2.82
N ASP A 4 -12.19 -8.34 -3.40
CA ASP A 4 -13.36 -9.13 -3.80
C ASP A 4 -13.42 -9.14 -5.34
N GLY A 5 -12.98 -10.24 -5.95
CA GLY A 5 -12.63 -10.25 -7.37
C GLY A 5 -11.55 -9.22 -7.69
N ASP A 6 -11.80 -8.38 -8.70
CA ASP A 6 -10.89 -7.31 -9.12
C ASP A 6 -11.02 -6.03 -8.27
N LYS A 7 -12.00 -5.97 -7.36
CA LYS A 7 -12.26 -4.78 -6.54
C LYS A 7 -11.43 -4.82 -5.28
N VAL A 8 -10.64 -3.77 -5.04
CA VAL A 8 -9.92 -3.62 -3.77
C VAL A 8 -10.89 -3.26 -2.65
N THR A 9 -10.87 -4.04 -1.58
CA THR A 9 -11.72 -3.87 -0.40
C THR A 9 -10.92 -3.52 0.85
N GLY A 10 -9.60 -3.69 0.84
CA GLY A 10 -8.78 -3.42 2.00
C GLY A 10 -7.27 -3.48 1.77
N MET A 11 -6.53 -3.09 2.80
CA MET A 11 -5.09 -3.30 2.90
C MET A 11 -4.77 -3.94 4.24
N VAL A 12 -3.79 -4.85 4.21
CA VAL A 12 -3.21 -5.48 5.40
C VAL A 12 -1.70 -5.41 5.24
N THR A 13 -1.03 -5.03 6.32
CA THR A 13 0.41 -4.83 6.41
C THR A 13 1.02 -5.75 7.47
N ASP A 14 2.35 -5.85 7.48
CA ASP A 14 3.07 -6.60 8.52
C ASP A 14 2.72 -6.09 9.93
N ARG A 15 2.50 -4.77 10.09
CA ARG A 15 2.07 -4.17 11.34
C ARG A 15 0.71 -4.69 11.78
N ASP A 16 -0.23 -4.90 10.87
CA ASP A 16 -1.54 -5.45 11.20
C ASP A 16 -1.41 -6.88 11.70
N ILE A 17 -0.60 -7.71 11.06
CA ILE A 17 -0.35 -9.09 11.49
C ILE A 17 0.29 -9.09 12.89
N VAL A 18 1.35 -8.30 13.09
CA VAL A 18 2.07 -8.25 14.35
C VAL A 18 1.20 -7.69 15.48
N VAL A 19 0.54 -6.55 15.27
CA VAL A 19 -0.18 -5.84 16.33
C VAL A 19 -1.57 -6.41 16.57
N LYS A 20 -2.33 -6.71 15.51
CA LYS A 20 -3.75 -7.10 15.63
C LYS A 20 -3.97 -8.61 15.78
N VAL A 21 -2.96 -9.43 15.43
CA VAL A 21 -3.03 -10.89 15.55
C VAL A 21 -2.08 -11.39 16.63
N LEU A 22 -0.76 -11.28 16.40
CA LEU A 22 0.23 -11.90 17.27
C LEU A 22 0.26 -11.28 18.67
N ALA A 23 0.39 -9.96 18.75
CA ALA A 23 0.42 -9.24 20.04
C ALA A 23 -0.91 -9.33 20.79
N ALA A 24 -2.01 -9.55 20.08
CA ALA A 24 -3.34 -9.76 20.66
C ALA A 24 -3.57 -11.21 21.12
N GLY A 25 -2.59 -12.12 20.95
CA GLY A 25 -2.71 -13.54 21.31
C GLY A 25 -3.69 -14.34 20.46
N LYS A 26 -4.07 -13.82 19.28
CA LYS A 26 -4.93 -14.54 18.33
C LYS A 26 -4.11 -15.56 17.56
N ASP A 27 -4.74 -16.68 17.20
CA ASP A 27 -4.14 -17.68 16.34
C ASP A 27 -4.18 -17.21 14.86
N PRO A 28 -3.02 -17.06 14.19
CA PRO A 28 -2.97 -16.66 12.78
C PRO A 28 -3.63 -17.67 11.84
N ALA A 29 -3.68 -18.95 12.20
CA ALA A 29 -4.25 -19.99 11.34
C ALA A 29 -5.78 -19.90 11.24
N SER A 30 -6.43 -19.34 12.25
CA SER A 30 -7.89 -19.21 12.32
C SER A 30 -8.39 -17.77 12.15
N THR A 31 -7.51 -16.77 12.23
CA THR A 31 -7.86 -15.35 12.04
C THR A 31 -8.11 -15.05 10.55
N LYS A 32 -9.28 -14.48 10.21
CA LYS A 32 -9.58 -14.09 8.84
C LYS A 32 -8.95 -12.74 8.51
N VAL A 33 -8.36 -12.63 7.32
CA VAL A 33 -7.74 -11.40 6.82
C VAL A 33 -8.74 -10.24 6.76
N ILE A 34 -10.00 -10.51 6.41
CA ILE A 34 -11.05 -9.48 6.32
C ILE A 34 -11.31 -8.79 7.67
N ASP A 35 -11.08 -9.47 8.79
CA ASP A 35 -11.26 -8.91 10.13
C ASP A 35 -10.14 -7.92 10.51
N LEU A 36 -9.06 -7.87 9.72
CA LEU A 36 -7.90 -6.98 9.93
C LEU A 36 -8.00 -5.69 9.12
N VAL A 37 -8.80 -5.71 8.05
CA VAL A 37 -9.01 -4.58 7.14
C VAL A 37 -9.68 -3.43 7.89
N GLN A 38 -9.07 -2.26 7.83
CA GLN A 38 -9.60 -1.03 8.43
C GLN A 38 -9.25 0.17 7.56
N GLY A 39 -10.12 1.19 7.58
CA GLY A 39 -9.91 2.44 6.86
C GLY A 39 -10.13 2.33 5.35
N GLU A 40 -9.88 3.43 4.66
CA GLU A 40 -9.92 3.50 3.20
C GLU A 40 -8.58 3.08 2.60
N VAL A 41 -8.64 2.45 1.43
CA VAL A 41 -7.44 2.07 0.69
C VAL A 41 -7.01 3.23 -0.17
N VAL A 42 -5.81 3.74 0.09
CA VAL A 42 -5.16 4.71 -0.78
C VAL A 42 -4.68 3.97 -2.03
N THR A 43 -5.07 4.46 -3.20
CA THR A 43 -4.79 3.84 -4.50
C THR A 43 -4.20 4.87 -5.47
N ILE A 44 -3.68 4.38 -6.60
CA ILE A 44 -3.18 5.22 -7.70
C ILE A 44 -3.77 4.71 -9.02
N GLY A 45 -4.03 5.60 -9.97
CA GLY A 45 -4.49 5.24 -11.31
C GLY A 45 -3.38 4.61 -12.15
N ALA A 46 -3.76 3.76 -13.10
CA ALA A 46 -2.82 3.14 -14.05
C ALA A 46 -2.14 4.15 -14.98
N ASP A 47 -2.79 5.29 -15.23
CA ASP A 47 -2.28 6.36 -16.09
C ASP A 47 -1.61 7.50 -15.30
N ASP A 48 -1.54 7.40 -13.97
CA ASP A 48 -0.91 8.42 -13.13
C ASP A 48 0.62 8.35 -13.20
N SER A 49 1.25 9.52 -13.04
CA SER A 49 2.71 9.63 -13.07
C SER A 49 3.40 9.03 -11.84
N ILE A 50 4.69 8.74 -11.98
CA ILE A 50 5.53 8.28 -10.86
C ILE A 50 5.64 9.36 -9.78
N GLU A 51 5.68 10.64 -10.17
CA GLU A 51 5.69 11.79 -9.26
C GLU A 51 4.39 11.88 -8.46
N GLU A 52 3.25 11.59 -9.09
CA GLU A 52 1.95 11.49 -8.41
C GLU A 52 1.98 10.38 -7.37
N ALA A 53 2.40 9.18 -7.77
CA ALA A 53 2.52 8.05 -6.86
C ALA A 53 3.43 8.37 -5.66
N ALA A 54 4.58 9.00 -5.89
CA ALA A 54 5.49 9.44 -4.83
C ALA A 54 4.84 10.44 -3.88
N ARG A 55 4.08 11.41 -4.41
CA ARG A 55 3.36 12.40 -3.62
C ARG A 55 2.24 11.78 -2.81
N THR A 56 1.41 10.92 -3.41
CA THR A 56 0.34 10.18 -2.71
C THR A 56 0.91 9.30 -1.60
N MET A 57 2.04 8.63 -1.83
CA MET A 57 2.74 7.86 -0.80
C MET A 57 3.17 8.73 0.38
N ALA A 58 3.73 9.90 0.12
CA ALA A 58 4.15 10.86 1.15
C ALA A 58 2.96 11.47 1.91
N GLU A 59 1.93 11.94 1.21
CA GLU A 59 0.75 12.56 1.83
C GLU A 59 0.00 11.59 2.75
N HIS A 60 -0.13 10.33 2.34
CA HIS A 60 -0.83 9.31 3.12
C HIS A 60 0.07 8.47 4.01
N GLN A 61 1.39 8.73 4.02
CA GLN A 61 2.37 7.98 4.80
C GLN A 61 2.33 6.46 4.51
N VAL A 62 2.13 6.11 3.25
CA VAL A 62 2.07 4.72 2.78
C VAL A 62 3.23 4.40 1.85
N ARG A 63 3.76 3.18 1.94
CA ARG A 63 4.93 2.75 1.16
C ARG A 63 4.57 1.96 -0.10
N ARG A 64 3.28 1.66 -0.29
CA ARG A 64 2.75 0.84 -1.38
C ARG A 64 1.38 1.33 -1.76
N LEU A 65 1.10 1.39 -3.05
CA LEU A 65 -0.18 1.78 -3.64
C LEU A 65 -0.69 0.66 -4.55
N PRO A 66 -1.92 0.16 -4.36
CA PRO A 66 -2.61 -0.61 -5.39
C PRO A 66 -2.86 0.27 -6.61
N VAL A 67 -2.57 -0.27 -7.80
CA VAL A 67 -2.75 0.41 -9.08
C VAL A 67 -4.09 0.00 -9.68
N ILE A 68 -4.94 0.98 -9.97
CA ILE A 68 -6.31 0.77 -10.42
C ILE A 68 -6.49 1.28 -11.86
N ASP A 69 -7.08 0.46 -12.72
CA ASP A 69 -7.60 0.87 -14.03
C ASP A 69 -9.13 0.85 -13.98
N GLY A 70 -9.74 2.04 -13.99
CA GLY A 70 -11.17 2.23 -13.74
C GLY A 70 -11.59 1.73 -12.35
N THR A 71 -12.13 0.51 -12.28
CA THR A 71 -12.52 -0.13 -11.01
C THR A 71 -11.73 -1.40 -10.71
N LYS A 72 -10.75 -1.74 -11.54
CA LYS A 72 -10.02 -3.02 -11.48
C LYS A 72 -8.62 -2.83 -10.91
N LEU A 73 -8.24 -3.69 -9.97
CA LEU A 73 -6.86 -3.82 -9.55
C LEU A 73 -6.03 -4.43 -10.68
N VAL A 74 -5.06 -3.67 -11.19
CA VAL A 74 -4.15 -4.13 -12.26
C VAL A 74 -2.71 -4.34 -11.79
N GLY A 75 -2.36 -3.83 -10.61
CA GLY A 75 -1.02 -4.00 -10.07
C GLY A 75 -0.81 -3.43 -8.67
N MET A 76 0.45 -3.46 -8.25
CA MET A 76 0.91 -2.87 -6.99
C MET A 76 2.20 -2.13 -7.27
N LEU A 77 2.29 -0.89 -6.80
CA LEU A 77 3.47 -0.05 -6.88
C LEU A 77 4.04 0.15 -5.49
N ALA A 78 5.30 -0.26 -5.26
CA ALA A 78 6.00 0.01 -4.01
C ALA A 78 6.94 1.19 -4.17
N GLN A 79 7.22 1.87 -3.06
CA GLN A 79 8.21 2.94 -3.00
C GLN A 79 9.61 2.49 -3.50
N ALA A 80 9.96 1.21 -3.27
CA ALA A 80 11.20 0.62 -3.77
C ALA A 80 11.24 0.44 -5.30
N ASP A 81 10.08 0.46 -5.97
CA ASP A 81 9.99 0.41 -7.43
C ASP A 81 10.28 1.78 -8.05
N LEU A 82 9.85 2.86 -7.37
CA LEU A 82 10.19 4.24 -7.74
C LEU A 82 11.71 4.44 -7.75
N ALA A 83 12.40 3.83 -6.78
CA ALA A 83 13.86 3.83 -6.66
C ALA A 83 14.61 3.26 -7.86
N ARG A 84 13.98 2.35 -8.61
CA ARG A 84 14.61 1.64 -9.73
C ARG A 84 14.29 2.25 -11.09
N SER A 85 13.30 3.13 -11.15
CA SER A 85 12.75 3.69 -12.39
C SER A 85 12.96 5.20 -12.55
N GLY A 86 13.33 5.91 -11.46
CA GLY A 86 13.55 7.36 -11.46
C GLY A 86 15.02 7.80 -11.33
N ASP A 87 15.25 9.11 -11.47
CA ASP A 87 16.49 9.81 -11.11
C ASP A 87 16.72 9.72 -9.59
N ASP A 88 17.95 9.38 -9.16
CA ASP A 88 18.29 9.02 -7.77
C ASP A 88 17.81 10.06 -6.72
N ARG A 89 17.67 11.33 -7.12
CA ARG A 89 17.20 12.44 -6.27
C ARG A 89 15.71 12.36 -5.91
N ALA A 90 14.84 11.93 -6.84
CA ALA A 90 13.40 11.86 -6.58
C ALA A 90 13.09 10.78 -5.54
N THR A 91 13.76 9.64 -5.66
CA THR A 91 13.69 8.51 -4.73
C THR A 91 14.09 8.88 -3.31
N GLY A 92 15.23 9.59 -3.16
CA GLY A 92 15.72 10.03 -1.85
C GLY A 92 14.70 10.90 -1.12
N ASN A 93 14.08 11.84 -1.84
CA ASN A 93 13.06 12.73 -1.29
C ASN A 93 11.80 11.95 -0.85
N THR A 94 11.35 10.96 -1.62
CA THR A 94 10.21 10.13 -1.25
C THR A 94 10.49 9.27 -0.02
N VAL A 95 11.70 8.68 0.07
CA VAL A 95 12.11 7.91 1.26
C VAL A 95 12.13 8.80 2.50
N GLN A 96 12.67 10.01 2.38
CA GLN A 96 12.71 10.94 3.50
C GLN A 96 11.31 11.36 3.95
N ALA A 97 10.42 11.70 3.02
CA ALA A 97 9.06 12.15 3.34
C ALA A 97 8.14 11.08 3.96
N ILE A 98 8.46 9.78 3.80
CA ILE A 98 7.70 8.65 4.36
C ILE A 98 8.40 8.06 5.61
N SER A 99 9.55 8.62 6.01
CA SER A 99 10.33 8.17 7.17
C SER A 99 10.23 9.09 8.38
N GLU A 100 9.61 10.27 8.22
CA GLU A 100 9.24 11.19 9.31
C GLU A 100 7.81 10.90 9.81
#